data_AF-A0A7D6GTZ6-F1
#
_entry.id   AF-A0A7D6GTZ6-F1
#
_cell.length_a   1.000
_cell.length_b   1.000
_cell.length_c   1.000
_cell.angle_alpha   90.00
_cell.angle_beta   90.00
_cell.angle_gamma   90.00
#
_symmetry.space_group_name_H-M   'P 1'
#
loop_
_entity.id
_entity.type
_entity.pdbx_description
1 polymer ?
#
loop_
_entity_poly.entity_id
_entity_poly.type
_entity_poly.pdbx_seq_one_letter_code
_entity_poly.pdbx_strand_id
1 'polypeptide(L)' 'MRERLETDIGFYYAFGGFLIAIFVLGLAVVAVIDPAGVRTVELIGLSGGFFMFILVYFISISIQRLEDLEEGSR' A
#
# COMPACT_ATOMS: atom_id res chain seq x y z
N MET A 1 -0.88 14.41 23.19
CA MET A 1 -1.52 13.53 22.19
C MET A 1 -0.98 13.70 20.76
N ARG A 2 -0.43 14.85 20.33
CA ARG A 2 0.09 15.04 18.94
C ARG A 2 1.24 14.10 18.54
N GLU A 3 2.17 13.79 19.44
CA GLU A 3 3.32 12.91 19.14
C GLU A 3 2.94 11.47 18.76
N ARG A 4 1.80 10.94 19.25
CA ARG A 4 1.30 9.63 18.82
C ARG A 4 0.73 9.65 17.40
N LEU A 5 0.18 10.79 16.96
CA LEU A 5 -0.52 10.92 15.67
C LEU A 5 0.44 11.18 14.50
N GLU A 6 1.51 11.95 14.70
CA GLU A 6 2.61 12.06 13.71
C GLU A 6 3.32 10.72 13.53
N THR A 7 3.45 9.95 14.62
CA THR A 7 3.94 8.56 14.60
C THR A 7 3.00 7.65 13.81
N ASP A 8 1.68 7.72 14.03
CA ASP A 8 0.72 6.81 13.40
C ASP A 8 0.54 7.07 11.89
N ILE A 9 0.45 8.33 11.45
CA ILE A 9 0.33 8.62 10.00
C ILE A 9 1.61 8.24 9.26
N GLY A 10 2.79 8.61 9.78
CA GLY A 10 4.07 8.21 9.20
C GLY A 10 4.21 6.69 9.13
N PHE A 11 3.72 5.99 10.16
CA PHE A 11 3.68 4.53 10.20
C PHE A 11 2.79 3.94 9.10
N TYR A 12 1.58 4.47 8.86
CA TYR A 12 0.71 3.97 7.80
C TYR A 12 1.30 4.17 6.40
N TYR A 13 1.93 5.32 6.13
CA TYR A 13 2.63 5.51 4.86
C TYR A 13 3.85 4.58 4.72
N ALA A 14 4.63 4.39 5.79
CA ALA A 14 5.75 3.46 5.81
C ALA A 14 5.30 2.01 5.60
N PHE A 15 4.19 1.61 6.22
CA PHE A 15 3.61 0.28 6.05
C PHE A 15 3.07 0.07 4.64
N GLY A 16 2.39 1.07 4.05
CA GLY A 16 2.00 1.04 2.64
C GLY A 16 3.21 0.86 1.71
N GLY A 17 4.28 1.60 1.94
CA GLY A 17 5.55 1.44 1.23
C GLY A 17 6.17 0.05 1.40
N PHE A 18 6.13 -0.49 2.62
CA PHE A 18 6.61 -1.83 2.94
C PHE A 18 5.81 -2.92 2.20
N LEU A 19 4.48 -2.81 2.14
CA LEU A 19 3.62 -3.72 1.37
C LEU A 19 3.97 -3.70 -0.12
N ILE A 20 4.19 -2.51 -0.70
CA ILE A 20 4.65 -2.37 -2.09
C ILE A 20 6.01 -3.05 -2.27
N ALA A 21 6.95 -2.85 -1.34
CA ALA A 21 8.27 -3.47 -1.41
C ALA A 21 8.19 -5.00 -1.37
N ILE A 22 7.38 -5.58 -0.48
CA ILE A 22 7.13 -7.02 -0.44
C ILE A 22 6.53 -7.52 -1.75
N PHE A 23 5.55 -6.80 -2.29
CA PHE A 23 4.91 -7.19 -3.55
C PHE A 23 5.92 -7.22 -4.70
N VAL A 24 6.71 -6.16 -4.87
CA VAL A 24 7.76 -6.07 -5.89
C VAL A 24 8.82 -7.16 -5.68
N LEU A 25 9.22 -7.42 -4.43
CA LEU A 25 10.17 -8.48 -4.11
C LEU A 25 9.61 -9.85 -4.48
N GLY A 26 8.34 -10.12 -4.19
CA GLY A 26 7.67 -11.35 -4.60
C GLY A 26 7.66 -11.53 -6.12
N LEU A 27 7.34 -10.47 -6.86
CA LEU A 27 7.43 -10.49 -8.33
C LEU A 27 8.85 -10.76 -8.82
N ALA A 28 9.86 -10.14 -8.20
CA ALA A 28 11.26 -10.37 -8.56
C ALA A 28 11.68 -11.82 -8.30
N VAL A 29 11.29 -12.40 -7.17
CA VAL A 29 11.56 -13.81 -6.85
C VAL A 29 10.92 -14.74 -7.88
N VAL A 30 9.66 -14.51 -8.23
CA VAL A 30 8.95 -15.28 -9.26
C VAL A 30 9.64 -15.16 -10.61
N ALA A 31 10.03 -13.95 -11.02
CA ALA A 31 10.71 -13.71 -12.29
C ALA A 31 12.10 -14.39 -12.36
N VAL A 32 12.78 -14.56 -11.23
CA VAL A 32 14.07 -15.26 -11.16
C VAL A 32 13.92 -16.77 -11.15
N ILE A 33 12.96 -17.31 -10.41
CA ILE A 33 12.78 -18.76 -10.24
C ILE A 33 12.09 -19.38 -11.46
N ASP A 34 11.05 -18.72 -11.98
CA ASP A 34 10.24 -19.23 -13.08
C ASP A 34 9.84 -18.12 -14.06
N PRO A 35 10.76 -17.70 -14.94
CA PRO A 35 10.54 -16.57 -15.86
C PRO A 35 9.46 -16.84 -16.93
N ALA A 36 9.07 -18.11 -17.14
CA ALA A 36 8.09 -18.51 -18.15
C ALA A 36 6.77 -19.04 -17.55
N GLY A 37 6.72 -19.30 -16.24
CA GLY A 37 5.61 -19.98 -15.61
C GLY A 37 4.37 -19.13 -15.37
N VAL A 38 4.49 -17.80 -15.31
CA VAL A 38 3.34 -16.92 -15.05
C VAL A 38 2.82 -16.32 -16.34
N ARG A 39 1.54 -16.55 -16.63
CA ARG A 39 0.89 -16.00 -17.82
C ARG A 39 0.68 -14.50 -17.67
N THR A 40 0.76 -13.76 -18.77
CA THR A 40 0.52 -12.30 -18.78
C THR A 40 -0.82 -11.91 -18.15
N VAL A 41 -1.87 -12.68 -18.38
CA VAL A 41 -3.21 -12.45 -17.78
C VAL A 41 -3.17 -12.57 -16.25
N GLU A 42 -2.42 -13.53 -15.70
CA GLU A 42 -2.31 -13.73 -14.26
C GLU A 42 -1.53 -12.59 -13.62
N LEU A 43 -0.45 -12.13 -14.26
CA LEU A 43 0.33 -10.97 -13.81
C LEU A 43 -0.48 -9.68 -13.83
N ILE A 44 -1.29 -9.45 -14.87
CA ILE A 44 -2.17 -8.28 -14.96
C ILE A 44 -3.22 -8.32 -13.86
N GLY A 45 -3.86 -9.48 -13.63
CA GLY A 45 -4.84 -9.64 -12.57
C GLY A 45 -4.24 -9.43 -11.18
N LEU A 46 -3.07 -10.03 -10.91
CA LEU A 46 -2.35 -9.89 -9.64
C LEU A 46 -1.92 -8.45 -9.38
N SER A 47 -1.28 -7.83 -10.38
CA SER A 47 -0.78 -6.45 -10.27
C SER A 47 -1.91 -5.44 -10.20
N GLY A 48 -2.97 -5.64 -10.98
CA GLY A 48 -4.17 -4.80 -10.95
C GLY A 48 -4.92 -4.91 -9.63
N GLY A 49 -5.08 -6.13 -9.10
CA GLY A 49 -5.69 -6.36 -7.79
C GLY A 49 -4.87 -5.74 -6.65
N PHE A 50 -3.55 -5.91 -6.67
CA PHE A 50 -2.66 -5.27 -5.70
C PHE A 50 -2.70 -3.75 -5.79
N PHE A 51 -2.70 -3.20 -7.01
CA PHE A 51 -2.82 -1.76 -7.24
C PHE A 51 -4.14 -1.21 -6.70
N MET A 52 -5.26 -1.89 -6.97
CA MET A 52 -6.56 -1.49 -6.43
C MET A 52 -6.57 -1.54 -4.90
N PHE A 53 -5.99 -2.59 -4.32
CA PHE A 53 -5.86 -2.74 -2.88
C PHE A 53 -5.05 -1.59 -2.25
N ILE A 54 -3.86 -1.30 -2.79
CA ILE A 54 -3.01 -0.25 -2.22
C ILE A 54 -3.60 1.15 -2.41
N LEU A 55 -4.32 1.37 -3.51
CA LEU A 55 -5.03 2.62 -3.77
C LEU A 55 -6.15 2.83 -2.74
N VAL A 56 -6.96 1.81 -2.47
CA VAL A 56 -8.01 1.88 -1.44
C VAL A 56 -7.41 2.10 -0.05
N TYR A 57 -6.29 1.44 0.26
CA TYR A 57 -5.55 1.63 1.51
C TYR A 57 -5.14 3.09 1.71
N PHE A 58 -4.50 3.72 0.72
CA PHE A 58 -4.09 5.12 0.83
C PHE A 58 -5.26 6.10 0.87
N ILE A 59 -6.35 5.82 0.14
CA ILE A 59 -7.57 6.63 0.22
C ILE A 59 -8.15 6.57 1.63
N SER A 60 -8.24 5.40 2.24
CA SER A 60 -8.75 5.25 3.62
C SER A 60 -7.93 6.07 4.62
N ILE A 61 -6.60 6.04 4.53
CA ILE A 61 -5.71 6.83 5.40
C ILE A 61 -5.85 8.32 5.12
N SER A 62 -6.03 8.70 3.86
CA SER A 62 -6.20 10.10 3.47
C SER A 62 -7.51 10.68 4.03
N ILE A 63 -8.59 9.89 4.03
CA ILE A 63 -9.88 10.26 4.62
C ILE A 63 -9.73 10.41 6.14
N GLN A 64 -9.14 9.41 6.81
CA GLN A 64 -8.89 9.45 8.26
C GLN A 64 -8.12 10.72 8.65
N ARG A 65 -7.08 11.08 7.88
CA ARG A 65 -6.32 12.32 8.09
C ARG A 65 -7.18 13.56 7.89
N LEU A 66 -8.08 13.57 6.91
CA LEU A 66 -8.93 14.72 6.62
C LEU A 66 -9.92 14.97 7.75
N GLU A 67 -10.55 13.90 8.27
CA GLU A 67 -11.47 13.95 9.42
C GLU A 67 -10.76 14.51 10.67
N ASP A 68 -9.56 14.03 10.97
CA ASP A 68 -8.76 14.50 12.12
C ASP A 68 -8.41 16.00 12.03
N LEU A 69 -8.15 16.51 10.82
CA LEU A 69 -7.86 17.94 10.59
C LEU A 69 -9.08 18.83 10.83
N GLU A 70 -10.28 18.32 10.53
CA GLU A 70 -11.54 19.05 10.66
C GLU A 70 -12.03 19.08 12.13
N GLU A 71 -11.81 18.01 12.89
CA GLU A 71 -12.10 17.96 14.33
C GLU A 71 -11.14 18.82 15.17
N GLY A 72 -9.86 18.89 14.81
CA GLY A 72 -8.88 19.74 15.50
C GLY A 72 -9.06 21.26 15.30
N SER A 73 -9.99 21.67 14.44
CA SER A 73 -10.32 23.06 14.13
C SER A 73 -11.48 23.65 14.98
N ARG A 74 -12.09 22.85 15.88
CA ARG A 74 -13.13 23.28 16.83
C ARG A 74 -12.59 23.38 18.25
#